data_AF-A0AAX3LWV0-F1
#
_entry.id   AF-A0AAX3LWV0-F1
#
_cell.length_a   1.000
_cell.length_b   1.000
_cell.length_c   1.000
_cell.angle_alpha   90.00
_cell.angle_beta   90.00
_cell.angle_gamma   90.00
#
_symmetry.space_group_name_H-M   'P 1'
#
loop_
_entity.id
_entity.type
_entity.pdbx_description
1 polymer ?
#
loop_
_entity_poly.entity_id
_entity_poly.type
_entity_poly.pdbx_seq_one_letter_code
_entity_poly.pdbx_strand_id
1 'polypeptide(L)'
;MNNTYPMIEQIKLLFVTKGYEDTSAQDIMQICRLTEADFANQLKSKDHAYCLVLDTIGQDINNLIFYNYADQQIAPEQKINVYIQNYMQHMMLVYPHVSQNSMIDKNKWHNSTIYYAYQRLEYKLSALLLEIMNTVLYELDSVNLLGWNTDYLRQQIKQSNSLTLSRALDIQHNLYHSKIRVHGDNATIDTKRNKWLEIQQVEQEIMNTTERCTLVKTLLHCIEQYPIIMLDPVGVTEQRRDELH
;
A
#
# COMPACT_ATOMS: atom_id res chain seq x y z
N MET A 1 -20.59 -10.68 18.27
CA MET A 1 -19.96 -10.29 16.99
C MET A 1 -19.48 -8.84 17.15
N ASN A 2 -18.20 -8.59 16.93
CA ASN A 2 -17.52 -7.33 17.29
C ASN A 2 -18.07 -6.13 16.49
N ASN A 3 -18.85 -5.26 17.15
CA ASN A 3 -19.28 -3.94 16.65
C ASN A 3 -18.11 -2.95 16.45
N THR A 4 -16.87 -3.39 16.63
CA THR A 4 -15.67 -2.57 16.56
C THR A 4 -15.41 -2.07 15.14
N TYR A 5 -15.60 -2.90 14.11
CA TYR A 5 -15.28 -2.49 12.72
C TYR A 5 -16.21 -1.38 12.18
N PRO A 6 -17.56 -1.49 12.31
CA PRO A 6 -18.45 -0.40 11.92
C PRO A 6 -18.21 0.91 12.69
N MET A 7 -17.82 0.82 13.96
CA MET A 7 -17.48 1.98 14.79
C MET A 7 -16.21 2.67 14.27
N ILE A 8 -15.13 1.90 14.03
CA ILE A 8 -13.87 2.46 13.52
C ILE A 8 -14.06 3.12 12.15
N GLU A 9 -14.91 2.58 11.27
CA GLU A 9 -15.19 3.21 9.98
C GLU A 9 -15.91 4.57 10.12
N GLN A 10 -16.81 4.73 11.09
CA GLN A 10 -17.44 6.03 11.37
C GLN A 10 -16.41 7.05 11.89
N ILE A 11 -15.52 6.60 12.76
CA ILE A 11 -14.43 7.44 13.31
C ILE A 11 -13.46 7.84 12.19
N LYS A 12 -13.11 6.90 11.31
CA LYS A 12 -12.29 7.16 10.12
C LYS A 12 -12.93 8.23 9.23
N LEU A 13 -14.22 8.11 8.91
CA LEU A 13 -14.92 9.12 8.11
C LEU A 13 -14.92 10.50 8.79
N LEU A 14 -15.11 10.54 10.11
CA LEU A 14 -15.02 11.78 10.88
C LEU A 14 -13.62 12.42 10.75
N PHE A 15 -12.55 11.63 10.86
CA PHE A 15 -11.19 12.13 10.68
C PHE A 15 -10.86 12.54 9.24
N VAL A 16 -11.40 11.85 8.22
CA VAL A 16 -11.26 12.27 6.81
C VAL A 16 -11.92 13.63 6.57
N THR A 17 -13.10 13.84 7.15
CA THR A 17 -13.93 15.02 6.87
C THR A 17 -13.53 16.24 7.69
N LYS A 18 -13.22 16.05 8.97
CA LYS A 18 -12.92 17.14 9.91
C LYS A 18 -11.41 17.32 10.13
N GLY A 19 -10.59 16.29 9.86
CA GLY A 19 -9.17 16.28 10.21
C GLY A 19 -8.93 15.92 11.68
N TYR A 20 -7.72 15.43 11.98
CA TYR A 20 -7.36 15.05 13.35
C TYR A 20 -7.46 16.22 14.34
N GLU A 21 -6.87 17.37 14.05
CA GLU A 21 -6.79 18.50 14.99
C GLU A 21 -8.18 18.98 15.44
N ASP A 22 -9.09 19.15 14.48
CA ASP A 22 -10.43 19.68 14.73
C ASP A 22 -11.41 18.65 15.30
N THR A 23 -11.06 17.36 15.29
CA THR A 23 -11.89 16.31 15.88
C THR A 23 -11.70 16.25 17.40
N SER A 24 -12.77 16.28 18.18
CA SER A 24 -12.74 16.14 19.64
C SER A 24 -13.22 14.75 20.10
N ALA A 25 -12.95 14.39 21.36
CA ALA A 25 -13.51 13.18 21.96
C ALA A 25 -15.05 13.20 21.97
N GLN A 26 -15.66 14.38 22.13
CA GLN A 26 -17.11 14.54 22.09
C GLN A 26 -17.68 14.25 20.70
N ASP A 27 -17.04 14.70 19.63
CA ASP A 27 -17.45 14.38 18.26
C ASP A 27 -17.45 12.85 18.03
N ILE A 28 -16.42 12.16 18.51
CA ILE A 28 -16.28 10.70 18.41
C ILE A 28 -17.38 10.00 19.21
N MET A 29 -17.64 10.43 20.45
CA MET A 29 -18.72 9.87 21.26
C MET A 29 -20.09 10.06 20.60
N GLN A 30 -20.32 11.22 19.99
CA GLN A 30 -21.58 11.54 19.32
C GLN A 30 -21.81 10.67 18.08
N ILE A 31 -20.82 10.55 17.19
CA ILE A 31 -20.98 9.77 15.95
C ILE A 31 -21.16 8.28 16.26
N CYS A 32 -20.40 7.76 17.22
CA CYS A 32 -20.44 6.35 17.63
C CYS A 32 -21.54 6.02 18.64
N ARG A 33 -22.31 7.03 19.11
CA ARG A 33 -23.34 6.90 20.16
C ARG A 33 -22.81 6.26 21.45
N LEU A 34 -21.61 6.66 21.87
CA LEU A 34 -20.96 6.15 23.08
C LEU A 34 -21.24 7.07 24.27
N THR A 35 -21.42 6.48 25.45
CA THR A 35 -21.31 7.23 26.71
C THR A 35 -19.84 7.54 27.02
N GLU A 36 -19.57 8.45 27.95
CA GLU A 36 -18.20 8.73 28.40
C GLU A 36 -17.50 7.49 28.97
N ALA A 37 -18.25 6.67 29.72
CA ALA A 37 -17.74 5.40 30.24
C ALA A 37 -17.40 4.41 29.12
N ASP A 38 -18.26 4.29 28.10
CA ASP A 38 -18.00 3.41 26.95
C ASP A 38 -16.80 3.89 26.13
N PHE A 39 -16.67 5.21 25.95
CA PHE A 39 -15.53 5.81 25.26
C PHE A 39 -14.23 5.52 26.00
N ALA A 40 -14.19 5.75 27.32
CA ALA A 40 -13.00 5.47 28.13
C ALA A 40 -12.64 3.97 28.12
N ASN A 41 -13.62 3.08 28.12
CA ASN A 41 -13.40 1.63 28.10
C ASN A 41 -12.94 1.10 26.73
N GLN A 42 -13.56 1.55 25.63
CA GLN A 42 -13.31 1.00 24.30
C GLN A 42 -12.22 1.75 23.53
N LEU A 43 -12.27 3.09 23.57
CA LEU A 43 -11.42 3.96 22.76
C LEU A 43 -10.36 4.67 23.59
N LYS A 44 -10.47 4.75 24.92
CA LYS A 44 -9.53 5.35 25.89
C LYS A 44 -9.33 6.86 25.74
N SER A 45 -9.02 7.32 24.53
CA SER A 45 -8.79 8.72 24.18
C SER A 45 -9.00 8.94 22.68
N LYS A 46 -9.06 10.21 22.26
CA LYS A 46 -9.03 10.61 20.84
C LYS A 46 -7.82 9.99 20.12
N ASP A 47 -6.65 10.08 20.76
CA ASP A 47 -5.38 9.64 20.19
C ASP A 47 -5.35 8.12 19.98
N HIS A 48 -5.87 7.35 20.94
CA HIS A 48 -5.98 5.90 20.79
C HIS A 48 -7.04 5.53 19.74
N ALA A 49 -8.18 6.23 19.67
CA ALA A 49 -9.15 6.05 18.59
C ALA A 49 -8.53 6.33 17.20
N TYR A 50 -7.72 7.37 17.10
CA TYR A 50 -7.01 7.70 15.87
C TYR A 50 -5.98 6.63 15.50
N CYS A 51 -5.18 6.16 16.46
CA CYS A 51 -4.24 5.05 16.22
C CYS A 51 -4.96 3.78 15.74
N LEU A 52 -6.12 3.45 16.33
CA LEU A 52 -6.93 2.32 15.89
C LEU A 52 -7.38 2.47 14.44
N VAL A 53 -7.81 3.67 14.02
CA VAL A 53 -8.14 3.95 12.61
C VAL A 53 -6.94 3.68 11.70
N LEU A 54 -5.75 4.20 12.04
CA LEU A 54 -4.54 4.01 11.24
C LEU A 54 -4.14 2.53 11.15
N ASP A 55 -4.22 1.80 12.27
CA ASP A 55 -3.90 0.37 12.32
C ASP A 55 -4.94 -0.46 11.53
N THR A 56 -6.24 -0.11 11.58
CA THR A 56 -7.30 -0.75 10.79
C THR A 56 -7.08 -0.54 9.30
N ILE A 57 -6.71 0.68 8.86
CA ILE A 57 -6.33 0.92 7.45
C ILE A 57 -5.14 0.03 7.08
N GLY A 58 -4.12 -0.05 7.93
CA GLY A 58 -2.97 -0.94 7.70
C GLY A 58 -3.35 -2.42 7.57
N GLN A 59 -4.40 -2.87 8.27
CA GLN A 59 -4.96 -4.22 8.15
C GLN A 59 -5.75 -4.40 6.85
N ASP A 60 -6.59 -3.43 6.49
CA ASP A 60 -7.36 -3.43 5.25
C ASP A 60 -6.43 -3.54 4.03
N ILE A 61 -5.31 -2.79 4.03
CA ILE A 61 -4.26 -2.87 3.02
C ILE A 61 -3.69 -4.30 2.92
N ASN A 62 -3.33 -4.94 4.04
CA ASN A 62 -2.77 -6.29 4.00
C ASN A 62 -3.79 -7.31 3.47
N ASN A 63 -5.06 -7.18 3.87
CA ASN A 63 -6.13 -8.04 3.44
C ASN A 63 -6.36 -7.88 1.92
N LEU A 64 -6.36 -6.65 1.43
CA LEU A 64 -6.50 -6.34 0.00
C LEU A 64 -5.43 -7.05 -0.82
N ILE A 65 -4.16 -6.89 -0.43
CA ILE A 65 -3.03 -7.53 -1.12
C ILE A 65 -3.19 -9.05 -1.07
N PHE A 66 -3.47 -9.61 0.11
CA PHE A 66 -3.66 -11.06 0.27
C PHE A 66 -4.73 -11.61 -0.67
N TYR A 67 -5.90 -10.98 -0.75
CA TYR A 67 -6.99 -11.47 -1.60
C TYR A 67 -6.68 -11.33 -3.09
N ASN A 68 -5.98 -10.27 -3.51
CA ASN A 68 -5.56 -10.10 -4.90
C ASN A 68 -4.54 -11.14 -5.36
N TYR A 69 -3.75 -11.72 -4.44
CA TYR A 69 -2.93 -12.88 -4.76
C TYR A 69 -3.70 -14.20 -4.63
N ALA A 70 -4.64 -14.32 -3.68
CA ALA A 70 -5.38 -15.55 -3.46
C ALA A 70 -6.36 -15.89 -4.59
N ASP A 71 -6.90 -14.88 -5.27
CA ASP A 71 -7.76 -15.05 -6.44
C ASP A 71 -6.96 -14.94 -7.74
N GLN A 72 -6.76 -16.09 -8.39
CA GLN A 72 -6.03 -16.19 -9.66
C GLN A 72 -6.82 -15.68 -10.87
N GLN A 73 -8.11 -15.36 -10.70
CA GLN A 73 -8.95 -14.85 -11.80
C GLN A 73 -8.83 -13.34 -12.00
N ILE A 74 -8.26 -12.63 -11.02
CA ILE A 74 -8.08 -11.17 -11.11
C ILE A 74 -6.94 -10.88 -12.07
N ALA A 75 -7.24 -10.17 -13.16
CA ALA A 75 -6.25 -9.78 -14.15
C ALA A 75 -5.24 -8.77 -13.55
N PRO A 76 -3.97 -8.79 -13.98
CA PRO A 76 -2.93 -7.88 -13.46
C PRO A 76 -3.33 -6.38 -13.51
N GLU A 77 -3.98 -5.93 -14.58
CA GLU A 77 -4.45 -4.56 -14.74
C GLU A 77 -5.51 -4.19 -13.71
N GLN A 78 -6.38 -5.13 -13.36
CA GLN A 78 -7.38 -4.94 -12.31
C GLN A 78 -6.71 -4.82 -10.93
N LYS A 79 -5.69 -5.62 -10.65
CA LYS A 79 -4.91 -5.51 -9.40
C LYS A 79 -4.29 -4.12 -9.27
N ILE A 80 -3.64 -3.62 -10.32
CA ILE A 80 -3.03 -2.28 -10.34
C ILE A 80 -4.07 -1.20 -10.05
N ASN A 81 -5.21 -1.22 -10.75
CA ASN A 81 -6.28 -0.23 -10.56
C ASN A 81 -6.77 -0.22 -9.11
N VAL A 82 -7.00 -1.39 -8.52
CA VAL A 82 -7.46 -1.53 -7.14
C VAL A 82 -6.41 -1.01 -6.15
N TYR A 83 -5.13 -1.32 -6.37
CA TYR A 83 -4.05 -0.82 -5.51
C TYR A 83 -3.89 0.70 -5.60
N ILE A 84 -3.95 1.29 -6.80
CA ILE A 84 -3.87 2.75 -6.99
C ILE A 84 -5.03 3.44 -6.28
N GLN A 85 -6.25 2.97 -6.48
CA GLN A 85 -7.43 3.54 -5.83
C GLN A 85 -7.32 3.50 -4.30
N ASN A 86 -6.90 2.35 -3.75
CA ASN A 86 -6.74 2.19 -2.31
C ASN A 86 -5.61 3.08 -1.75
N TYR A 87 -4.48 3.16 -2.47
CA TYR A 87 -3.38 4.05 -2.11
C TYR A 87 -3.82 5.52 -2.07
N MET A 88 -4.49 6.01 -3.12
CA MET A 88 -4.98 7.39 -3.19
C MET A 88 -5.99 7.71 -2.08
N GLN A 89 -6.92 6.79 -1.82
CA GLN A 89 -7.92 6.96 -0.76
C GLN A 89 -7.28 7.14 0.62
N HIS A 90 -6.26 6.36 0.96
CA HIS A 90 -5.62 6.40 2.27
C HIS A 90 -4.54 7.48 2.38
N MET A 91 -3.92 7.88 1.28
CA MET A 91 -2.99 9.02 1.26
C MET A 91 -3.65 10.33 1.70
N MET A 92 -4.93 10.51 1.41
CA MET A 92 -5.68 11.70 1.86
C MET A 92 -5.73 11.84 3.38
N LEU A 93 -5.63 10.75 4.15
CA LEU A 93 -5.58 10.79 5.61
C LEU A 93 -4.18 11.13 6.14
N VAL A 94 -3.13 10.76 5.40
CA VAL A 94 -1.73 10.94 5.85
C VAL A 94 -1.19 12.31 5.42
N TYR A 95 -1.50 12.74 4.20
CA TYR A 95 -0.88 13.91 3.59
C TYR A 95 -1.15 15.25 4.30
N PRO A 96 -2.38 15.55 4.77
CA PRO A 96 -2.63 16.78 5.52
C PRO A 96 -1.77 16.86 6.80
N HIS A 97 -1.56 15.74 7.48
CA HIS A 97 -0.78 15.69 8.72
C HIS A 97 0.74 15.68 8.50
N VAL A 98 1.21 15.13 7.37
CA VAL A 98 2.64 15.17 7.01
C VAL A 98 3.04 16.53 6.42
N SER A 99 2.20 17.14 5.59
CA SER A 99 2.49 18.43 4.95
C SER A 99 2.43 19.62 5.91
N GLN A 100 1.54 19.60 6.91
CA GLN A 100 1.48 20.64 7.94
C GLN A 100 2.65 20.56 8.95
N ASN A 101 3.20 19.37 9.18
CA ASN A 101 4.29 19.15 10.14
C ASN A 101 5.70 19.18 9.52
N SER A 102 5.84 19.08 8.20
CA SER A 102 7.15 19.21 7.54
C SER A 102 7.67 20.65 7.48
N MET A 103 6.77 21.65 7.57
CA MET A 103 7.11 23.07 7.63
C MET A 103 7.27 23.62 9.05
N ILE A 104 6.85 22.88 10.07
CA ILE A 104 6.89 23.35 11.45
C ILE A 104 7.61 22.33 12.32
N ASP A 105 8.90 22.61 12.55
CA ASP A 105 9.73 22.16 13.66
C ASP A 105 9.58 20.68 14.07
N LYS A 106 10.62 19.87 13.82
CA LYS A 106 10.66 18.41 14.10
C LYS A 106 10.32 18.03 15.57
N ASN A 107 10.28 19.02 16.47
CA ASN A 107 9.87 18.89 17.87
C ASN A 107 8.34 18.94 18.10
N LYS A 108 7.49 19.13 17.07
CA LYS A 108 6.04 19.22 17.22
C LYS A 108 5.26 17.92 17.23
N TRP A 109 5.90 16.76 17.10
CA TRP A 109 5.25 15.46 17.36
C TRP A 109 5.00 15.31 18.87
N HIS A 110 4.01 16.03 19.39
CA HIS A 110 3.69 16.08 20.82
C HIS A 110 3.22 14.71 21.35
N ASN A 111 2.87 13.77 20.46
CA ASN A 111 2.51 12.41 20.83
C ASN A 111 3.30 11.37 20.00
N SER A 112 4.27 10.74 20.65
CA SER A 112 5.09 9.66 20.08
C SER A 112 4.27 8.46 19.60
N THR A 113 3.14 8.17 20.24
CA THR A 113 2.27 7.04 19.89
C THR A 113 1.66 7.22 18.49
N ILE A 114 1.17 8.43 18.21
CA ILE A 114 0.59 8.78 16.91
C ILE A 114 1.66 8.77 15.83
N TYR A 115 2.85 9.30 16.12
CA TYR A 115 3.98 9.24 15.21
C TYR A 115 4.31 7.79 14.80
N TYR A 116 4.40 6.88 15.76
CA TYR A 116 4.64 5.46 15.45
C TYR A 116 3.49 4.82 14.66
N ALA A 117 2.24 5.20 14.92
CA ALA A 117 1.10 4.73 14.12
C ALA A 117 1.18 5.20 12.66
N TYR A 118 1.61 6.44 12.42
CA TYR A 118 1.88 6.93 11.06
C TYR A 118 3.01 6.17 10.38
N GLN A 119 4.13 5.94 11.07
CA GLN A 119 5.23 5.17 10.50
C GLN A 119 4.80 3.76 10.09
N ARG A 120 3.95 3.11 10.90
CA ARG A 120 3.36 1.81 10.54
C ARG A 120 2.47 1.93 9.32
N LEU A 121 1.61 2.94 9.23
CA LEU A 121 0.75 3.14 8.06
C LEU A 121 1.55 3.48 6.80
N GLU A 122 2.57 4.34 6.89
CA GLU A 122 3.48 4.67 5.78
C GLU A 122 4.17 3.40 5.28
N TYR A 123 4.64 2.54 6.18
CA TYR A 123 5.18 1.23 5.83
C TYR A 123 4.15 0.38 5.06
N LYS A 124 2.87 0.38 5.46
CA LYS A 124 1.81 -0.37 4.75
C LYS A 124 1.46 0.24 3.38
N LEU A 125 1.43 1.57 3.27
CA LEU A 125 1.22 2.26 2.00
C LEU A 125 2.38 2.02 1.03
N SER A 126 3.61 1.97 1.52
CA SER A 126 4.78 1.61 0.71
C SER A 126 4.71 0.17 0.21
N ALA A 127 4.08 -0.75 0.96
CA ALA A 127 3.84 -2.11 0.49
C ALA A 127 2.89 -2.13 -0.71
N LEU A 128 1.81 -1.33 -0.73
CA LEU A 128 0.94 -1.20 -1.91
C LEU A 128 1.71 -0.72 -3.14
N LEU A 129 2.57 0.29 -2.98
CA LEU A 129 3.40 0.78 -4.09
C LEU A 129 4.31 -0.32 -4.63
N LEU A 130 4.92 -1.11 -3.73
CA LEU A 130 5.72 -2.26 -4.14
C LEU A 130 4.88 -3.34 -4.86
N GLU A 131 3.64 -3.59 -4.44
CA GLU A 131 2.78 -4.54 -5.14
C GLU A 131 2.37 -4.05 -6.53
N ILE A 132 2.09 -2.75 -6.71
CA ILE A 132 1.91 -2.16 -8.04
C ILE A 132 3.15 -2.41 -8.89
N MET A 133 4.34 -2.17 -8.34
CA MET A 133 5.61 -2.40 -9.03
C MET A 133 5.81 -3.88 -9.38
N ASN A 134 5.50 -4.80 -8.47
CA ASN A 134 5.61 -6.23 -8.71
C ASN A 134 4.70 -6.69 -9.86
N THR A 135 3.44 -6.26 -9.85
CA THR A 135 2.49 -6.62 -10.91
C THR A 135 2.94 -6.06 -12.26
N VAL A 136 3.46 -4.82 -12.30
CA VAL A 136 4.02 -4.23 -13.53
C VAL A 136 5.27 -4.99 -14.01
N LEU A 137 6.21 -5.30 -13.11
CA LEU A 137 7.50 -5.91 -13.47
C LEU A 137 7.39 -7.40 -13.82
N TYR A 138 6.47 -8.14 -13.21
CA TYR A 138 6.51 -9.60 -13.26
C TYR A 138 5.24 -10.26 -13.77
N GLU A 139 4.09 -9.57 -13.78
CA GLU A 139 2.83 -10.12 -14.31
C GLU A 139 2.54 -9.58 -15.72
N LEU A 140 2.80 -8.28 -15.92
CA LEU A 140 2.58 -7.61 -17.22
C LEU A 140 3.73 -7.78 -18.23
N ASP A 141 4.83 -8.41 -17.84
CA ASP A 141 5.96 -8.73 -18.73
C ASP A 141 5.53 -9.59 -19.93
N SER A 142 4.55 -10.48 -19.71
CA SER A 142 3.99 -11.37 -20.75
C SER A 142 3.22 -10.65 -21.86
N VAL A 143 2.80 -9.40 -21.65
CA VAL A 143 1.94 -8.67 -22.58
C VAL A 143 2.76 -7.90 -23.64
N ASN A 144 4.08 -7.78 -23.49
CA ASN A 144 5.00 -7.16 -24.48
C ASN A 144 4.58 -5.75 -24.97
N LEU A 145 3.60 -5.12 -24.32
CA LEU A 145 2.94 -3.88 -24.75
C LEU A 145 3.81 -2.64 -24.51
N LEU A 146 4.86 -2.77 -23.68
CA LEU A 146 5.61 -1.62 -23.20
C LEU A 146 7.13 -1.75 -23.32
N GLY A 147 7.67 -2.88 -23.78
CA GLY A 147 9.12 -3.13 -23.74
C GLY A 147 9.70 -2.77 -22.36
N TRP A 148 8.91 -3.00 -21.31
CA TRP A 148 9.23 -2.51 -19.99
C TRP A 148 10.30 -3.38 -19.37
N ASN A 149 11.24 -2.69 -18.78
CA ASN A 149 12.61 -2.86 -19.18
C ASN A 149 13.37 -3.34 -17.96
N THR A 150 13.08 -4.55 -17.48
CA THR A 150 13.79 -5.15 -16.36
C THR A 150 15.29 -5.08 -16.60
N ASP A 151 15.71 -5.23 -17.86
CA ASP A 151 17.07 -5.06 -18.33
C ASP A 151 17.59 -3.61 -18.23
N TYR A 152 16.80 -2.59 -18.56
CA TYR A 152 17.18 -1.19 -18.38
C TYR A 152 17.09 -0.70 -16.95
N LEU A 153 16.11 -1.14 -16.15
CA LEU A 153 16.11 -0.90 -14.71
C LEU A 153 17.39 -1.50 -14.11
N ARG A 154 17.73 -2.74 -14.48
CA ARG A 154 19.01 -3.36 -14.11
C ARG A 154 20.20 -2.57 -14.69
N GLN A 155 20.11 -2.03 -15.90
CA GLN A 155 21.15 -1.21 -16.51
C GLN A 155 21.33 0.12 -15.79
N GLN A 156 20.26 0.81 -15.43
CA GLN A 156 20.27 2.06 -14.66
C GLN A 156 20.83 1.82 -13.26
N ILE A 157 20.41 0.74 -12.60
CA ILE A 157 20.98 0.34 -11.30
C ILE A 157 22.49 0.06 -11.46
N LYS A 158 22.90 -0.70 -12.48
CA LYS A 158 24.31 -0.95 -12.78
C LYS A 158 25.08 0.35 -13.06
N GLN A 159 24.53 1.25 -13.88
CA GLN A 159 25.13 2.55 -14.22
C GLN A 159 25.24 3.48 -13.00
N SER A 160 24.28 3.40 -12.08
CA SER A 160 24.31 4.13 -10.80
C SER A 160 25.33 3.57 -9.80
N ASN A 161 25.89 2.37 -10.05
CA ASN A 161 26.73 1.61 -9.12
C ASN A 161 26.12 1.43 -7.71
N SER A 162 24.79 1.47 -7.61
CA SER A 162 24.09 1.34 -6.33
C SER A 162 23.90 -0.12 -5.94
N LEU A 163 24.81 -0.63 -5.11
CA LEU A 163 24.72 -1.98 -4.53
C LEU A 163 23.41 -2.17 -3.74
N THR A 164 22.96 -1.13 -3.05
CA THR A 164 21.72 -1.14 -2.25
C THR A 164 20.50 -1.37 -3.14
N LEU A 165 20.41 -0.68 -4.28
CA LEU A 165 19.27 -0.84 -5.20
C LEU A 165 19.26 -2.22 -5.85
N SER A 166 20.44 -2.74 -6.25
CA SER A 166 20.53 -4.10 -6.80
C SER A 166 20.06 -5.14 -5.79
N ARG A 167 20.54 -5.06 -4.55
CA ARG A 167 20.12 -5.97 -3.47
C ARG A 167 18.63 -5.85 -3.18
N ALA A 168 18.09 -4.63 -3.14
CA ALA A 168 16.67 -4.40 -2.87
C ALA A 168 15.78 -4.99 -3.99
N LEU A 169 16.21 -4.89 -5.25
CA LEU A 169 15.51 -5.50 -6.38
C LEU A 169 15.53 -7.04 -6.32
N ASP A 170 16.67 -7.64 -5.99
CA ASP A 170 16.78 -9.11 -5.82
C ASP A 170 15.91 -9.61 -4.66
N ILE A 171 15.89 -8.88 -3.55
CA ILE A 171 15.00 -9.18 -2.42
C ILE A 171 13.53 -9.10 -2.85
N GLN A 172 13.12 -8.05 -3.57
CA GLN A 172 11.74 -7.93 -4.03
C GLN A 172 11.34 -9.06 -4.98
N HIS A 173 12.22 -9.42 -5.91
CA HIS A 173 11.99 -10.55 -6.80
C HIS A 173 11.74 -11.86 -6.03
N ASN A 174 12.58 -12.15 -5.04
CA ASN A 174 12.46 -13.35 -4.22
C ASN A 174 11.19 -13.34 -3.36
N LEU A 175 10.85 -12.18 -2.78
CA LEU A 175 9.62 -12.00 -2.00
C LEU A 175 8.39 -12.22 -2.88
N TYR A 176 8.35 -11.61 -4.05
CA TYR A 176 7.26 -11.78 -5.02
C TYR A 176 7.06 -13.25 -5.41
N HIS A 177 8.14 -13.98 -5.75
CA HIS A 177 8.03 -15.41 -6.07
C HIS A 177 7.53 -16.24 -4.89
N SER A 178 7.94 -15.90 -3.67
CA SER A 178 7.45 -16.55 -2.45
C SER A 178 5.94 -16.31 -2.27
N LYS A 179 5.48 -15.06 -2.48
CA LYS A 179 4.06 -14.68 -2.44
C LYS A 179 3.27 -15.50 -3.46
N ILE A 180 3.63 -15.46 -4.74
CA ILE A 180 2.94 -16.24 -5.78
C ILE A 180 2.86 -17.72 -5.43
N ARG A 181 3.96 -18.32 -4.95
CA ARG A 181 3.97 -19.75 -4.61
C ARG A 181 2.94 -20.09 -3.54
N VAL A 182 2.82 -19.27 -2.49
CA VAL A 182 1.80 -19.46 -1.44
C VAL A 182 0.40 -19.52 -2.04
N HIS A 183 0.13 -18.68 -3.04
CA HIS A 183 -1.19 -18.57 -3.64
C HIS A 183 -1.44 -19.55 -4.79
N GLY A 184 -0.38 -20.04 -5.44
CA GLY A 184 -0.40 -21.13 -6.43
C GLY A 184 -0.65 -22.52 -5.83
N ASP A 185 -0.33 -22.73 -4.55
CA ASP A 185 -0.57 -23.99 -3.86
C ASP A 185 -2.08 -24.28 -3.71
N ASN A 186 -2.49 -25.55 -3.85
CA ASN A 186 -3.85 -26.04 -3.51
C ASN A 186 -4.05 -26.19 -1.98
N ALA A 187 -3.72 -25.14 -1.23
CA ALA A 187 -3.92 -25.06 0.22
C ALA A 187 -5.22 -24.33 0.58
N THR A 188 -5.73 -24.54 1.79
CA THR A 188 -6.88 -23.78 2.32
C THR A 188 -6.52 -22.31 2.52
N ILE A 189 -7.53 -21.43 2.54
CA ILE A 189 -7.34 -19.98 2.75
C ILE A 189 -6.59 -19.71 4.07
N ASP A 190 -6.92 -20.44 5.14
CA ASP A 190 -6.26 -20.27 6.44
C ASP A 190 -4.78 -20.64 6.40
N THR A 191 -4.43 -21.74 5.71
CA THR A 191 -3.03 -22.12 5.51
C THR A 191 -2.27 -21.09 4.67
N LYS A 192 -2.90 -20.57 3.60
CA LYS A 192 -2.32 -19.49 2.79
C LYS A 192 -2.09 -18.22 3.63
N ARG A 193 -3.04 -17.89 4.52
CA ARG A 193 -2.95 -16.73 5.42
C ARG A 193 -1.80 -16.86 6.40
N ASN A 194 -1.59 -18.04 7.01
CA ASN A 194 -0.47 -18.25 7.93
C ASN A 194 0.88 -18.10 7.23
N LYS A 195 1.05 -18.74 6.05
CA LYS A 195 2.28 -18.60 5.24
C LYS A 195 2.49 -17.14 4.79
N TRP A 196 1.42 -16.43 4.45
CA TRP A 196 1.49 -15.01 4.09
C TRP A 196 2.02 -14.16 5.25
N LEU A 197 1.55 -14.38 6.48
CA LEU A 197 2.02 -13.67 7.66
C LEU A 197 3.52 -13.91 7.92
N GLU A 198 3.99 -15.15 7.72
CA GLU A 198 5.42 -15.48 7.81
C GLU A 198 6.25 -14.69 6.78
N ILE A 199 5.80 -14.64 5.52
CA ILE A 199 6.47 -13.85 4.47
C ILE A 199 6.49 -12.36 4.84
N GLN A 200 5.39 -11.82 5.37
CA GLN A 200 5.34 -10.41 5.78
C GLN A 200 6.31 -10.09 6.92
N GLN A 201 6.50 -11.04 7.85
CA GLN A 201 7.48 -10.88 8.92
C GLN A 201 8.91 -10.90 8.38
N VAL A 202 9.24 -11.86 7.51
CA VAL A 202 10.56 -11.93 6.87
C VAL A 202 10.81 -10.67 6.05
N GLU A 203 9.83 -10.17 5.31
CA GLU A 203 9.92 -8.94 4.54
C GLU A 203 10.28 -7.72 5.42
N GLN A 204 9.73 -7.62 6.64
CA GLN A 204 10.07 -6.57 7.61
C GLN A 204 11.50 -6.70 8.13
N GLU A 205 11.99 -7.93 8.30
CA GLU A 205 13.34 -8.20 8.82
C GLU A 205 14.43 -7.96 7.77
N ILE A 206 14.18 -8.28 6.50
CA ILE A 206 15.19 -8.20 5.43
C ILE A 206 15.25 -6.85 4.72
N MET A 207 14.15 -6.07 4.74
CA MET A 207 14.06 -4.78 4.05
C MET A 207 13.56 -3.71 5.03
N ASN A 208 14.49 -2.94 5.57
CA ASN A 208 14.12 -1.84 6.46
C ASN A 208 13.39 -0.73 5.69
N THR A 209 12.69 0.14 6.42
CA THR A 209 11.87 1.23 5.84
C THR A 209 12.69 2.13 4.90
N THR A 210 13.96 2.41 5.23
CA THR A 210 14.82 3.29 4.42
C THR A 210 15.16 2.67 3.06
N GLU A 211 15.56 1.40 3.04
CA GLU A 211 15.87 0.67 1.81
C GLU A 211 14.64 0.57 0.90
N ARG A 212 13.48 0.29 1.50
CA ARG A 212 12.20 0.27 0.80
C ARG A 212 11.85 1.62 0.17
N CYS A 213 11.91 2.69 0.96
CA CYS A 213 11.62 4.03 0.46
C CYS A 213 12.57 4.44 -0.66
N THR A 214 13.84 4.05 -0.57
CA THR A 214 14.84 4.30 -1.61
C THR A 214 14.48 3.55 -2.90
N LEU A 215 14.14 2.26 -2.79
CA LEU A 215 13.71 1.45 -3.93
C LEU A 215 12.46 2.02 -4.59
N VAL A 216 11.42 2.35 -3.80
CA VAL A 216 10.17 2.93 -4.30
C VAL A 216 10.44 4.25 -5.03
N LYS A 217 11.24 5.15 -4.47
CA LYS A 217 11.59 6.43 -5.12
C LYS A 217 12.31 6.23 -6.45
N THR A 218 13.28 5.31 -6.49
CA THR A 218 14.01 5.02 -7.74
C THR A 218 13.08 4.44 -8.79
N LEU A 219 12.19 3.51 -8.41
CA LEU A 219 11.25 2.90 -9.34
C LEU A 219 10.22 3.92 -9.85
N LEU A 220 9.67 4.76 -8.97
CA LEU A 220 8.80 5.87 -9.38
C LEU A 220 9.51 6.82 -10.34
N HIS A 221 10.77 7.19 -10.05
CA HIS A 221 11.56 8.01 -10.97
C HIS A 221 11.72 7.34 -12.35
N CYS A 222 12.00 6.04 -12.39
CA CYS A 222 12.05 5.29 -13.65
C CYS A 222 10.71 5.30 -14.40
N ILE A 223 9.59 5.16 -13.68
CA ILE A 223 8.22 5.26 -14.25
C ILE A 223 7.97 6.67 -14.80
N GLU A 224 8.33 7.72 -14.06
CA GLU A 224 8.11 9.12 -14.42
C GLU A 224 8.93 9.56 -15.64
N GLN A 225 10.17 9.07 -15.79
CA GLN A 225 11.01 9.38 -16.95
C GLN A 225 10.50 8.70 -18.24
N TYR A 226 9.70 7.65 -18.12
CA TYR A 226 9.10 6.94 -19.25
C TYR A 226 7.61 6.68 -18.97
N PRO A 227 6.77 7.73 -18.98
CA PRO A 227 5.36 7.59 -18.68
C PRO A 227 4.76 6.56 -19.63
N ILE A 228 4.14 5.54 -19.06
CA ILE A 228 3.33 4.58 -19.79
C ILE A 228 2.35 5.41 -20.64
N ILE A 229 2.37 5.24 -21.96
CA ILE A 229 1.25 5.65 -22.81
C ILE A 229 0.10 4.72 -22.43
N MET A 230 -0.52 4.96 -21.28
CA MET A 230 -1.84 4.44 -20.98
C MET A 230 -2.82 5.36 -21.71
N LEU A 231 -3.74 4.73 -22.43
CA LEU A 231 -4.78 5.31 -23.30
C LEU A 231 -4.38 5.37 -24.77
N ASP A 232 -4.69 4.30 -25.49
CA ASP A 232 -5.66 4.49 -26.57
C ASP A 232 -6.95 3.73 -26.18
N PRO A 233 -8.09 4.42 -25.98
CA PRO A 233 -9.37 3.76 -25.79
C PRO A 233 -9.82 3.24 -27.15
N VAL A 234 -10.01 1.92 -27.27
CA VAL A 234 -10.92 1.29 -28.23
C VAL A 234 -10.85 1.89 -29.66
N GLY A 235 -9.88 1.48 -30.47
CA GLY A 235 -9.86 1.95 -31.87
C GLY A 235 -8.87 1.34 -32.87
N VAL A 236 -7.81 0.65 -32.44
CA VAL A 236 -6.72 0.26 -33.37
C VAL A 236 -6.63 -1.26 -33.62
N THR A 237 -7.55 -2.06 -33.08
CA THR A 237 -7.59 -3.51 -33.35
C THR A 237 -8.15 -3.90 -34.72
N GLU A 238 -8.72 -2.98 -35.50
CA GLU A 238 -9.21 -3.30 -36.85
C GLU A 238 -8.19 -3.06 -37.97
N GLN A 239 -7.19 -2.19 -37.82
CA GLN A 239 -6.27 -1.89 -38.93
C GLN A 239 -5.10 -2.88 -39.10
N ARG A 240 -4.82 -3.76 -38.13
CA ARG A 240 -3.73 -4.76 -38.26
C ARG A 240 -4.18 -6.12 -38.78
N ARG A 241 -5.48 -6.36 -39.01
CA ARG A 241 -5.96 -7.58 -39.66
C ARG A 241 -5.90 -7.54 -41.19
N ASP A 242 -5.85 -6.35 -41.78
CA ASP A 242 -5.84 -6.19 -43.25
C ASP A 242 -4.44 -6.07 -43.86
N GLU A 243 -3.37 -6.06 -43.05
CA GLU A 243 -1.98 -6.03 -43.54
C GLU A 243 -1.30 -7.42 -43.55
N LEU A 244 -2.05 -8.50 -43.27
CA LEU A 244 -1.57 -9.89 -43.30
C LEU A 244 -2.43 -10.84 -44.13
N HIS A 245 -3.18 -10.31 -45.12
CA HIS A 245 -3.86 -11.11 -46.14
C HIS A 245 -3.44 -10.70 -47.55
#